data_AF-A0A2H9LE08-F1
#
_entry.id   AF-A0A2H9LE08-F1
#
_cell.length_a   1.000
_cell.length_b   1.000
_cell.length_c   1.000
_cell.angle_alpha   90.00
_cell.angle_beta   90.00
_cell.angle_gamma   90.00
#
_symmetry.space_group_name_H-M   'P 1'
#
loop_
_entity.id
_entity.type
_entity.pdbx_description
1 polymer ?
#
loop_
_entity_poly.entity_id
_entity_poly.type
_entity_poly.pdbx_seq_one_letter_code
_entity_poly.pdbx_strand_id
1 'polypeptide(L)'
;MADKTVLETIANLRQSGLRDDEIKNMLLDIGFDEDTINEAMGSQETTQENDEVDEQTNQYGSSLEKKNQEITEKVKEHAENAKLASNLAMNVSQAAANKIDQHIEKVKTFEKRLDSFEDTISNIPTKEHIDELKDMHISLHEKHDDLNDRLDAIESKIDGLTKIMKAILENQRDILMRLR
;
A
#
# COMPACT_ATOMS: atom_id res chain seq x y z
N MET A 1 -35.22 -6.92 76.73
CA MET A 1 -35.96 -6.25 75.63
C MET A 1 -34.92 -5.82 74.64
N ALA A 2 -34.73 -6.59 73.57
CA ALA A 2 -33.75 -6.28 72.54
C ALA A 2 -34.01 -4.90 71.93
N ASP A 3 -32.95 -4.11 71.75
CA ASP A 3 -33.01 -2.80 71.12
C ASP A 3 -33.55 -2.94 69.69
N LYS A 4 -34.56 -2.12 69.34
CA LYS A 4 -35.22 -2.10 68.02
C LYS A 4 -34.19 -1.95 66.88
N THR A 5 -33.11 -1.23 67.15
CA THR A 5 -32.00 -1.01 66.22
C THR A 5 -31.26 -2.30 65.87
N VAL A 6 -31.09 -3.21 66.84
CA VAL A 6 -30.41 -4.50 66.67
C VAL A 6 -31.29 -5.45 65.85
N LEU A 7 -32.60 -5.47 66.11
CA LEU A 7 -33.57 -6.28 65.35
C LEU A 7 -33.61 -5.88 63.86
N GLU A 8 -33.63 -4.58 63.57
CA GLU A 8 -33.65 -4.06 62.20
C GLU A 8 -32.34 -4.35 61.47
N THR A 9 -31.20 -4.24 62.18
CA THR A 9 -29.89 -4.56 61.63
C THR A 9 -29.77 -6.05 61.30
N ILE A 10 -30.22 -6.94 62.19
CA ILE A 10 -30.23 -8.40 61.95
C ILE A 10 -31.12 -8.74 60.74
N ALA A 11 -32.31 -8.13 60.63
CA ALA A 11 -33.22 -8.36 59.51
C ALA A 11 -32.60 -7.94 58.16
N ASN A 12 -31.96 -6.78 58.10
CA ASN A 12 -31.29 -6.29 56.89
C ASN A 12 -30.11 -7.18 56.49
N LEU A 13 -29.31 -7.63 57.46
CA LEU A 13 -28.17 -8.51 57.19
C LEU A 13 -28.60 -9.89 56.70
N ARG A 14 -29.69 -10.45 57.24
CA ARG A 14 -30.30 -11.69 56.72
C ARG A 14 -30.79 -11.54 55.28
N GLN A 15 -31.44 -10.41 54.95
CA GLN A 15 -31.90 -10.14 53.57
C GLN A 15 -30.75 -10.04 52.57
N SER A 16 -29.57 -9.60 53.00
CA SER A 16 -28.36 -9.62 52.18
C SER A 16 -27.69 -11.00 52.04
N GLY A 17 -28.26 -12.05 52.64
CA GLY A 17 -27.82 -13.44 52.48
C GLY A 17 -26.73 -13.91 53.47
N LEU A 18 -26.47 -13.15 54.53
CA LEU A 18 -25.54 -13.55 55.59
C LEU A 18 -26.17 -14.59 56.52
N ARG A 19 -25.36 -15.54 56.99
CA ARG A 19 -25.80 -16.57 57.95
C ARG A 19 -25.84 -16.00 59.36
N ASP A 20 -26.72 -16.54 60.20
CA ASP A 20 -26.92 -16.06 61.58
C ASP A 20 -25.63 -16.03 62.42
N ASP A 21 -24.74 -17.00 62.23
CA ASP A 21 -23.43 -17.04 62.89
C ASP A 21 -22.50 -15.89 62.45
N GLU A 22 -22.59 -15.49 61.16
CA GLU A 22 -21.81 -14.38 60.61
C GLU A 22 -22.34 -13.04 61.10
N ILE A 23 -23.68 -12.91 61.18
CA ILE A 23 -24.37 -11.73 61.71
C ILE A 23 -24.05 -11.56 63.19
N LYS A 24 -24.09 -12.65 63.97
CA LYS A 24 -23.75 -12.63 65.39
C LYS A 24 -22.32 -12.16 65.60
N ASN A 25 -21.36 -12.69 64.86
CA ASN A 25 -19.95 -12.29 64.96
C ASN A 25 -19.74 -10.81 64.60
N MET A 26 -20.39 -10.32 63.54
CA MET A 26 -20.28 -8.90 63.18
C MET A 26 -20.87 -7.96 64.23
N LEU A 27 -22.00 -8.33 64.84
CA LEU A 27 -22.62 -7.50 65.87
C LEU A 27 -21.80 -7.48 67.17
N LEU A 28 -21.17 -8.61 67.52
CA LEU A 28 -20.20 -8.67 68.63
C LEU A 28 -19.00 -7.76 68.34
N ASP A 29 -18.46 -7.78 67.12
CA ASP A 29 -17.32 -6.94 66.72
C ASP A 29 -17.65 -5.43 66.73
N ILE A 30 -18.92 -5.08 66.49
CA ILE A 30 -19.40 -3.68 66.55
C ILE A 30 -19.69 -3.25 68.01
N GLY A 31 -19.62 -4.19 68.96
CA GLY A 31 -19.71 -3.91 70.39
C GLY A 31 -21.10 -4.09 71.00
N PHE A 32 -22.00 -4.84 70.34
CA PHE A 32 -23.27 -5.25 70.93
C PHE A 32 -23.10 -6.43 71.88
N ASP A 33 -23.87 -6.44 72.96
CA ASP A 33 -23.80 -7.50 73.98
C ASP A 33 -24.38 -8.81 73.45
N GLU A 34 -23.72 -9.93 73.77
CA GLU A 34 -24.13 -11.26 73.30
C GLU A 34 -25.56 -11.62 73.72
N ASP A 35 -25.97 -11.21 74.93
CA ASP A 35 -27.31 -11.45 75.45
C ASP A 35 -28.39 -10.68 74.65
N THR A 36 -28.09 -9.44 74.26
CA THR A 36 -28.97 -8.59 73.43
C THR A 36 -29.13 -9.16 72.03
N ILE A 37 -28.04 -9.69 71.44
CA ILE A 37 -28.06 -10.34 70.12
C ILE A 37 -28.85 -11.65 70.17
N ASN A 38 -28.64 -12.48 71.18
CA ASN A 38 -29.35 -13.74 71.34
C ASN A 38 -30.85 -13.52 71.62
N GLU A 39 -31.21 -12.50 72.41
CA GLU A 39 -32.61 -12.09 72.62
C GLU A 39 -33.24 -11.59 71.31
N ALA A 40 -32.52 -10.80 70.50
CA ALA A 40 -32.98 -10.29 69.22
C ALA A 40 -33.17 -11.40 68.16
N MET A 41 -32.25 -12.36 68.10
CA MET A 41 -32.35 -13.50 67.18
C MET A 41 -33.42 -14.51 67.60
N GLY A 42 -33.71 -14.63 68.90
CA GLY A 42 -34.71 -15.55 69.45
C GLY A 42 -36.15 -15.01 69.44
N SER A 43 -36.37 -13.71 69.25
CA SER A 43 -37.69 -13.07 69.43
C SER A 43 -38.57 -12.96 68.17
N GLN A 44 -38.29 -13.70 67.09
CA GLN A 44 -39.22 -13.76 65.95
C GLN A 44 -40.36 -14.77 66.16
N GLU A 45 -41.31 -14.43 67.03
CA GLU A 45 -42.68 -14.95 66.92
C GLU A 45 -43.49 -14.03 65.98
N THR A 46 -43.91 -14.62 64.87
CA THR A 46 -45.03 -14.26 63.98
C THR A 46 -45.60 -12.84 64.11
N THR A 47 -45.35 -12.02 63.09
CA THR A 47 -46.32 -11.00 62.68
C THR A 47 -46.59 -11.19 61.19
N GLN A 48 -47.71 -11.86 60.91
CA GLN A 48 -48.44 -11.69 59.66
C GLN A 48 -48.86 -10.22 59.58
N GLU A 49 -48.43 -9.51 58.54
CA GLU A 49 -49.21 -8.47 57.87
C GLU A 49 -48.41 -7.95 56.67
N ASN A 50 -48.85 -8.35 55.48
CA ASN A 50 -49.06 -7.51 54.30
C ASN A 50 -48.78 -8.28 53.01
N ASP A 51 -49.79 -9.05 52.60
CA ASP A 51 -50.05 -9.36 51.21
C ASP A 51 -50.37 -8.05 50.46
N GLU A 52 -49.35 -7.34 49.97
CA GLU A 52 -49.51 -6.31 48.93
C GLU A 52 -48.15 -5.86 48.35
N VAL A 53 -47.28 -6.80 47.98
CA VAL A 53 -46.07 -6.50 47.19
C VAL A 53 -45.85 -7.59 46.14
N ASP A 54 -46.74 -7.71 45.15
CA ASP A 54 -46.50 -8.66 44.04
C ASP A 54 -46.84 -8.15 42.63
N GLU A 55 -47.13 -6.85 42.46
CA GLU A 55 -47.31 -6.27 41.12
C GLU A 55 -46.20 -5.29 40.69
N GLN A 56 -45.54 -4.57 41.61
CA GLN A 56 -44.49 -3.61 41.24
C GLN A 56 -43.11 -4.24 41.01
N THR A 57 -42.76 -5.29 41.76
CA THR A 57 -41.53 -6.08 41.59
C THR A 57 -41.51 -6.85 40.27
N ASN A 58 -42.67 -7.35 39.84
CA ASN A 58 -42.84 -8.06 38.57
C ASN A 58 -42.71 -7.13 37.34
N GLN A 59 -43.16 -5.87 37.48
CA GLN A 59 -43.04 -4.85 36.44
C GLN A 59 -41.58 -4.34 36.26
N TYR A 60 -40.84 -4.19 37.36
CA TYR A 60 -39.42 -3.80 37.34
C TYR A 60 -38.50 -4.92 36.82
N GLY A 61 -38.74 -6.17 37.21
CA GLY A 61 -38.03 -7.34 36.68
C GLY A 61 -38.21 -7.51 35.17
N SER A 62 -39.46 -7.38 34.70
CA SER A 62 -39.80 -7.39 33.26
C SER A 62 -39.10 -6.27 32.47
N SER A 63 -38.97 -5.06 33.05
CA SER A 63 -38.29 -3.94 32.41
C SER A 63 -36.76 -4.13 32.35
N LEU A 64 -36.16 -4.78 33.34
CA LEU A 64 -34.72 -5.08 33.36
C LEU A 64 -34.38 -6.21 32.38
N GLU A 65 -35.20 -7.26 32.30
CA GLU A 65 -35.03 -8.32 31.31
C GLU A 65 -35.13 -7.81 29.87
N LYS A 66 -36.11 -6.94 29.58
CA LYS A 66 -36.20 -6.28 28.26
C LYS A 66 -34.95 -5.47 27.93
N LYS A 67 -34.44 -4.68 28.88
CA LYS A 67 -33.20 -3.92 28.69
C LYS A 67 -32.00 -4.85 28.47
N ASN A 68 -31.90 -5.95 29.21
CA ASN A 68 -30.81 -6.92 29.03
C ASN A 68 -30.89 -7.63 27.67
N GLN A 69 -32.08 -7.98 27.18
CA GLN A 69 -32.27 -8.50 25.83
C GLN A 69 -31.84 -7.48 24.77
N GLU A 70 -32.28 -6.21 24.92
CA GLU A 70 -31.92 -5.13 24.00
C GLU A 70 -30.41 -4.85 23.98
N ILE A 71 -29.74 -4.89 25.14
CA ILE A 71 -28.27 -4.78 25.24
C ILE A 71 -27.60 -5.96 24.54
N THR A 72 -28.08 -7.19 24.76
CA THR A 72 -27.52 -8.39 24.14
C THR A 72 -27.61 -8.32 22.62
N GLU A 73 -28.73 -7.82 22.10
CA GLU A 73 -28.97 -7.65 20.67
C GLU A 73 -28.07 -6.56 20.07
N LYS A 74 -27.93 -5.41 20.74
CA LYS A 74 -26.97 -4.35 20.35
C LYS A 74 -25.53 -4.83 20.37
N VAL A 75 -25.12 -5.62 21.36
CA VAL A 75 -23.77 -6.21 21.42
C VAL A 75 -23.54 -7.16 20.25
N LYS A 76 -24.54 -7.98 19.90
CA LYS A 76 -24.48 -8.87 18.73
C LYS A 76 -24.35 -8.09 17.43
N GLU A 77 -25.16 -7.05 17.26
CA GLU A 77 -25.10 -6.16 16.09
C GLU A 77 -23.74 -5.47 15.99
N HIS A 78 -23.19 -4.96 17.09
CA HIS A 78 -21.85 -4.38 17.11
C HIS A 78 -20.76 -5.39 16.75
N ALA A 79 -20.87 -6.65 17.20
CA ALA A 79 -19.92 -7.70 16.83
C ALA A 79 -19.99 -8.04 15.34
N GLU A 80 -21.20 -8.06 14.75
CA GLU A 80 -21.39 -8.25 13.32
C GLU A 80 -20.86 -7.07 12.49
N ASN A 81 -21.12 -5.84 12.94
CA ASN A 81 -20.57 -4.63 12.33
C ASN A 81 -19.04 -4.58 12.41
N ALA A 82 -18.44 -5.00 13.53
CA ALA A 82 -16.99 -5.10 13.68
C ALA A 82 -16.39 -6.14 12.73
N LYS A 83 -17.05 -7.29 12.54
CA LYS A 83 -16.64 -8.30 11.55
C LYS A 83 -16.71 -7.75 10.12
N LEU A 84 -17.78 -7.04 9.78
CA LEU A 84 -17.94 -6.43 8.46
C LEU A 84 -16.85 -5.37 8.21
N ALA A 85 -16.61 -4.50 9.18
CA ALA A 85 -15.56 -3.49 9.11
C ALA A 85 -14.16 -4.13 8.96
N SER A 86 -13.88 -5.20 9.70
CA SER A 86 -12.64 -5.97 9.59
C SER A 86 -12.46 -6.58 8.20
N ASN A 87 -13.50 -7.24 7.67
CA ASN A 87 -13.48 -7.80 6.32
C ASN A 87 -13.27 -6.73 5.25
N LEU A 88 -13.91 -5.56 5.40
CA LEU A 88 -13.72 -4.42 4.51
C LEU A 88 -12.28 -3.92 4.57
N ALA A 89 -11.73 -3.72 5.77
CA ALA A 89 -10.36 -3.27 5.97
C ALA A 89 -9.35 -4.26 5.38
N MET A 90 -9.59 -5.56 5.54
CA MET A 90 -8.74 -6.60 4.97
C MET A 90 -8.80 -6.60 3.43
N ASN A 91 -10.00 -6.46 2.85
CA ASN A 91 -10.16 -6.36 1.39
C ASN A 91 -9.50 -5.10 0.82
N VAL A 92 -9.65 -3.95 1.48
CA VAL A 92 -8.98 -2.70 1.09
C VAL A 92 -7.46 -2.84 1.19
N SER A 93 -6.97 -3.47 2.26
CA SER A 93 -5.53 -3.71 2.45
C SER A 93 -4.97 -4.64 1.38
N GLN A 94 -5.69 -5.71 1.04
CA GLN A 94 -5.30 -6.64 -0.02
C GLN A 94 -5.30 -5.95 -1.40
N ALA A 95 -6.32 -5.14 -1.70
CA ALA A 95 -6.40 -4.40 -2.94
C ALA A 95 -5.26 -3.37 -3.06
N ALA A 96 -4.92 -2.69 -1.95
CA ALA A 96 -3.79 -1.77 -1.89
C ALA A 96 -2.46 -2.50 -2.12
N ALA A 97 -2.24 -3.64 -1.47
CA ALA A 97 -1.04 -4.47 -1.65
C ALA A 97 -0.87 -4.89 -3.12
N ASN A 98 -1.91 -5.43 -3.74
CA ASN A 98 -1.88 -5.83 -5.15
C ASN A 98 -1.54 -4.65 -6.08
N LYS A 99 -2.07 -3.45 -5.79
CA LYS A 99 -1.80 -2.25 -6.58
C LYS A 99 -0.35 -1.77 -6.41
N ILE A 100 0.21 -1.91 -5.20
CA ILE A 100 1.62 -1.64 -4.93
C ILE A 100 2.50 -2.60 -5.73
N ASP A 101 2.20 -3.89 -5.74
CA ASP A 101 2.96 -4.87 -6.52
C ASP A 101 2.93 -4.56 -8.02
N GLN A 102 1.76 -4.18 -8.56
CA GLN A 102 1.64 -3.72 -9.94
C GLN A 102 2.49 -2.48 -10.22
N HIS A 103 2.56 -1.54 -9.28
CA HIS A 103 3.41 -0.36 -9.43
C HIS A 103 4.90 -0.72 -9.38
N ILE A 104 5.30 -1.64 -8.49
CA ILE A 104 6.68 -2.14 -8.42
C ILE A 104 7.11 -2.74 -9.76
N GLU A 105 6.27 -3.57 -10.38
CA GLU A 105 6.59 -4.17 -11.68
C GLU A 105 6.65 -3.14 -12.82
N LYS A 106 5.79 -2.10 -12.79
CA LYS A 106 5.89 -0.98 -13.73
C LYS A 106 7.19 -0.19 -13.55
N VAL A 107 7.60 0.07 -12.31
CA VAL A 107 8.87 0.77 -12.01
C VAL A 107 10.06 -0.03 -12.51
N LYS A 108 10.13 -1.34 -12.23
CA LYS A 108 11.18 -2.22 -12.78
C LYS A 108 11.23 -2.20 -14.31
N THR A 109 10.06 -2.14 -14.95
CA THR A 109 9.99 -2.03 -16.41
C THR A 109 10.51 -0.68 -16.91
N PHE A 110 10.23 0.40 -16.17
CA PHE A 110 10.79 1.72 -16.48
C PHE A 110 12.30 1.78 -16.28
N GLU A 111 12.84 1.20 -15.21
CA GLU A 111 14.28 1.09 -14.98
C GLU A 111 14.98 0.42 -16.15
N LYS A 112 14.51 -0.76 -16.58
CA LYS A 112 15.07 -1.45 -17.76
C LYS A 112 15.01 -0.62 -19.04
N ARG A 113 13.96 0.18 -19.22
CA ARG A 113 13.83 1.08 -20.39
C ARG A 113 14.78 2.26 -20.29
N LEU A 114 15.06 2.76 -19.09
CA LEU A 114 16.03 3.82 -18.85
C LEU A 114 17.44 3.31 -19.14
N ASP A 115 17.80 2.12 -18.65
CA ASP A 115 19.10 1.50 -18.93
C ASP A 115 19.32 1.35 -20.45
N SER A 116 18.33 0.81 -21.15
CA SER A 116 18.37 0.68 -22.61
C SER A 116 18.46 2.03 -23.35
N PHE A 117 17.86 3.07 -22.79
CA PHE A 117 17.92 4.41 -23.35
C PHE A 117 19.29 5.06 -23.12
N GLU A 118 19.88 4.87 -21.95
CA GLU A 118 21.24 5.31 -21.62
C GLU A 118 22.29 4.64 -22.54
N ASP A 119 22.16 3.33 -22.77
CA ASP A 119 22.97 2.61 -23.75
C ASP A 119 22.81 3.20 -25.15
N THR A 120 21.59 3.53 -25.55
CA THR A 120 21.31 4.12 -26.88
C THR A 120 21.94 5.49 -27.01
N ILE A 121 21.81 6.36 -26.00
CA ILE A 121 22.41 7.70 -25.98
C ILE A 121 23.93 7.61 -26.03
N SER A 122 24.53 6.70 -25.27
CA SER A 122 25.98 6.52 -25.22
C SER A 122 26.57 6.11 -26.58
N ASN A 123 25.76 5.50 -27.45
CA ASN A 123 26.14 5.13 -28.81
C ASN A 123 25.84 6.21 -29.86
N ILE A 124 25.23 7.35 -29.48
CA ILE A 124 25.02 8.47 -30.41
C ILE A 124 26.39 9.11 -30.70
N PRO A 125 26.76 9.29 -31.98
CA PRO A 125 28.01 9.94 -32.34
C PRO A 125 28.16 11.28 -31.63
N THR A 126 29.29 11.44 -30.93
CA THR A 126 29.60 12.70 -30.27
C THR A 126 29.88 13.78 -31.31
N LYS A 127 29.86 15.03 -30.87
CA LYS A 127 30.27 16.16 -31.71
C LYS A 127 31.66 15.95 -32.34
N GLU A 128 32.57 15.34 -31.59
CA GLU A 128 33.93 15.00 -32.04
C GLU A 128 33.90 14.04 -33.23
N HIS A 129 33.13 12.94 -33.17
CA HIS A 129 32.96 12.03 -34.30
C HIS A 129 32.39 12.72 -35.54
N ILE A 130 31.44 13.65 -35.34
CA ILE A 130 30.85 14.41 -36.44
C ILE A 130 31.89 15.34 -37.07
N ASP A 131 32.72 15.98 -36.26
CA ASP A 131 33.77 16.89 -36.75
C ASP A 131 34.89 16.11 -37.47
N GLU A 132 35.30 14.95 -36.95
CA GLU A 132 36.19 14.01 -37.67
C GLU A 132 35.59 13.56 -39.01
N LEU A 133 34.29 13.27 -39.06
CA LEU A 133 33.61 12.89 -40.28
C LEU A 133 33.61 14.02 -41.32
N LYS A 134 33.44 15.27 -40.88
CA LYS A 134 33.54 16.45 -41.76
C LYS A 134 34.94 16.61 -42.30
N ASP A 135 35.97 16.47 -41.47
CA ASP A 135 37.36 16.60 -41.90
C ASP A 135 37.72 15.51 -42.91
N MET A 136 37.29 14.26 -42.68
CA MET A 136 37.43 13.18 -43.66
C MET A 136 36.71 13.49 -44.97
N HIS A 137 35.49 14.05 -44.90
CA HIS A 137 34.74 14.45 -46.09
C HIS A 137 35.46 15.55 -46.88
N ILE A 138 35.99 16.57 -46.21
CA ILE A 138 36.77 17.64 -46.84
C ILE A 138 38.00 17.06 -47.53
N SER A 139 38.77 16.23 -46.83
CA SER A 139 39.97 15.59 -47.41
C SER A 139 39.64 14.69 -48.61
N LEU A 140 38.51 13.98 -48.56
CA LEU A 140 38.04 13.17 -49.68
C LEU A 140 37.67 14.05 -50.88
N HIS A 141 37.02 15.19 -50.64
CA HIS A 141 36.65 16.14 -51.68
C HIS A 141 37.88 16.75 -52.36
N GLU A 142 38.88 17.19 -51.60
CA GLU A 142 40.15 17.71 -52.14
C GLU A 142 40.88 16.67 -53.00
N LYS A 143 40.92 15.40 -52.56
CA LYS A 143 41.51 14.30 -53.36
C LYS A 143 40.73 14.04 -54.64
N HIS A 144 39.41 14.19 -54.61
CA HIS A 144 38.57 14.04 -55.80
C HIS A 144 38.85 15.15 -56.82
N ASP A 145 39.04 16.38 -56.36
CA ASP A 145 39.37 17.50 -57.24
C ASP A 145 40.76 17.34 -57.88
N ASP A 146 41.79 16.92 -57.13
CA ASP A 146 43.11 16.58 -57.70
C ASP A 146 43.02 15.47 -58.77
N LEU A 147 42.18 14.45 -58.53
CA LEU A 147 41.98 13.38 -59.50
C LEU A 147 41.31 13.89 -60.79
N ASN A 148 40.36 14.82 -60.69
CA ASN A 148 39.73 15.44 -61.86
C ASN A 148 40.76 16.25 -62.66
N ASP A 149 41.55 17.10 -62.00
CA ASP A 149 42.59 17.89 -62.68
C ASP A 149 43.60 16.99 -63.42
N ARG A 150 43.96 15.86 -62.81
CA ARG A 150 44.85 14.88 -63.41
C ARG A 150 44.20 14.15 -64.59
N LEU A 151 42.90 13.89 -64.53
CA LEU A 151 42.13 13.30 -65.62
C LEU A 151 42.10 14.25 -66.82
N ASP A 152 41.78 15.53 -66.60
CA ASP A 152 41.79 16.57 -67.62
C ASP A 152 43.16 16.69 -68.31
N ALA A 153 44.24 16.62 -67.53
CA ALA A 153 45.60 16.63 -68.05
C ALA A 153 45.92 15.37 -68.91
N ILE A 154 45.37 14.21 -68.56
CA ILE A 154 45.51 12.97 -69.35
C ILE A 154 44.71 13.09 -70.65
N GLU A 155 43.47 13.56 -70.60
CA GLU A 155 42.62 13.77 -71.78
C GLU A 155 43.32 14.68 -72.80
N SER A 156 43.89 15.81 -72.34
CA SER A 156 44.65 16.72 -73.19
C SER A 156 45.88 16.05 -73.85
N LYS A 157 46.59 15.17 -73.12
CA LYS A 157 47.71 14.41 -73.69
C LYS A 157 47.24 13.40 -74.74
N ILE A 158 46.12 12.72 -74.51
CA ILE A 158 45.52 11.77 -75.46
C ILE A 158 45.11 12.51 -76.75
N ASP A 159 44.51 13.69 -76.63
CA ASP A 159 44.17 14.53 -77.77
C ASP A 159 45.40 14.94 -78.58
N GLY A 160 46.49 15.34 -77.89
CA GLY A 160 47.78 15.64 -78.50
C GLY A 160 48.35 14.45 -79.28
N LEU A 161 48.40 13.27 -78.65
CA LEU A 161 48.86 12.04 -79.30
C LEU A 161 47.99 11.67 -80.50
N THR A 162 46.67 11.82 -80.39
CA THR A 162 45.73 11.56 -81.49
C THR A 162 45.99 12.45 -82.69
N LYS A 163 46.27 13.75 -82.47
CA LYS A 163 46.64 14.69 -83.55
C LYS A 163 47.95 14.31 -84.22
N ILE A 164 48.98 13.96 -83.43
CA ILE A 164 50.28 13.52 -83.96
C ILE A 164 50.12 12.25 -84.81
N MET A 165 49.36 11.28 -84.31
CA MET A 165 49.11 10.02 -85.01
C MET A 165 48.38 10.23 -86.33
N LYS A 166 47.38 11.13 -86.38
CA LYS A 166 46.72 11.53 -87.62
C LYS A 166 47.71 12.13 -88.63
N ALA A 167 48.55 13.07 -88.19
CA ALA A 167 49.54 13.71 -89.05
C ALA A 167 50.57 12.71 -89.62
N ILE A 168 51.01 11.73 -88.81
CA ILE A 168 51.90 10.66 -89.27
C ILE A 168 51.22 9.82 -90.35
N LEU A 169 49.98 9.39 -90.12
CA LEU A 169 49.23 8.57 -91.08
C LEU A 169 48.96 9.32 -92.40
N GLU A 170 48.65 10.62 -92.33
CA GLU A 170 48.49 11.48 -93.51
C GLU A 170 49.80 11.60 -94.30
N ASN A 171 50.92 11.85 -93.62
CA ASN A 171 52.24 11.92 -94.27
C ASN A 171 52.62 10.59 -94.93
N GLN A 172 52.42 9.46 -94.22
CA GLN A 172 52.66 8.13 -94.80
C GLN A 172 51.81 7.89 -96.05
N ARG A 173 50.54 8.31 -96.03
CA ARG A 173 49.66 8.22 -97.20
C ARG A 173 50.18 9.07 -98.37
N ASP A 174 50.61 10.30 -98.12
CA ASP A 174 51.15 11.20 -99.14
C ASP A 174 52.43 10.64 -99.77
N ILE A 175 53.34 10.08 -98.97
CA ILE A 175 54.55 9.43 -99.46
C ILE A 175 54.19 8.25 -100.37
N LEU A 176 53.27 7.37 -99.95
CA LEU A 176 52.84 6.22 -100.75
C LEU A 176 52.19 6.65 -102.07
N MET A 177 51.44 7.75 -102.09
CA MET A 177 50.84 8.30 -103.30
C MET A 177 51.87 8.87 -104.28
N ARG A 178 52.99 9.40 -103.78
CA ARG A 178 54.09 9.94 -104.62
C ARG A 178 55.01 8.87 -105.21
N LEU A 179 55.05 7.68 -104.60
CA LEU A 179 55.88 6.56 -105.05
C LEU A 179 55.20 5.67 -106.11
N ARG A 180 53.94 5.96 -106.45
CA ARG A 180 53.13 5.23 -107.43
C ARG A 180 53.05 6.00 -108.74
#